data_AF-X8CC21-F1
#
_entry.id   AF-X8CC21-F1
#
_cell.length_a   1.000
_cell.length_b   1.000
_cell.length_c   1.000
_cell.angle_alpha   90.00
_cell.angle_beta   90.00
_cell.angle_gamma   90.00
#
_symmetry.space_group_name_H-M   'P 1'
#
loop_
_entity.id
_entity.type
_entity.pdbx_description
1 polymer ?
#
loop_
_entity_poly.entity_id
_entity_poly.type
_entity_poly.pdbx_seq_one_letter_code
_entity_poly.pdbx_strand_id
1 'polypeptide(L)'
;MTTTLSPASQPAPTRERPAGRHWIDDWRPEDPEFWEATGKPIARRNLIFSIFAEHVGFSVWMLWSIVVVQMTAGAHGLPAASGWALTPSQALCLVAVPSGVGAFLRLPYTFAVPIFGGRNWTTISAALLLIPCLLLAWAVSHPGIPFAVLVAVAATAGFGGGNFASSMANISFFYPEKDKGWALGLNAAGGNVGVAVVQKIIPPVVVAGGGVALARAGLFYVPLAVVAAVCAFGFMNNLSEAKADVKPVWQSLRHPDTWVMSLLYIGTFGSFIGYSAAFPTLLKTVFGRGDIALTWAFLGAGIGSVIRPLGGKLADRIGGARITAASFALLALGAAAALWSVRAVNLPAFFASFMFLFVATGIGNGSTYRMISRIFKIKGELAGGDPDTMVQMRRQAAGALGVISAVGAFGGFIVPLAYAWSKSEFGSIEPALRFYIAFFLALLGVTWYCYLRRHNAITRVGI
;
A
#
# COMPACT_ATOMS: atom_id res chain seq x y z
N MET A 1 34.81 1.91 60.21
CA MET A 1 34.96 2.63 58.93
C MET A 1 35.70 1.73 57.97
N THR A 2 35.03 1.20 56.96
CA THR A 2 35.66 0.66 55.75
C THR A 2 34.61 0.63 54.65
N THR A 3 34.57 1.70 53.85
CA THR A 3 33.71 1.87 52.69
C THR A 3 34.38 1.19 51.49
N THR A 4 33.78 0.11 50.99
CA THR A 4 34.17 -0.50 49.71
C THR A 4 33.46 0.23 48.57
N LEU A 5 34.21 0.98 47.76
CA LEU A 5 33.75 1.61 46.52
C LEU A 5 33.73 0.56 45.39
N SER A 6 32.57 0.29 44.82
CA SER A 6 32.44 -0.48 43.58
C SER A 6 33.00 0.33 42.39
N PRO A 7 33.75 -0.27 41.45
CA PRO A 7 34.22 0.45 40.26
C PRO A 7 33.04 0.78 39.35
N ALA A 8 32.96 2.04 38.92
CA ALA A 8 32.02 2.47 37.88
C ALA A 8 32.34 1.73 36.57
N SER A 9 31.34 1.02 36.03
CA SER A 9 31.43 0.40 34.71
C SER A 9 31.62 1.49 33.65
N GLN A 10 32.77 1.54 33.01
CA GLN A 10 32.97 2.39 31.83
C GLN A 10 32.00 1.95 30.72
N PRO A 11 31.30 2.89 30.05
CA PRO A 11 30.50 2.55 28.89
C PRO A 11 31.43 1.99 27.80
N ALA A 12 31.05 0.84 27.24
CA ALA A 12 31.78 0.21 26.14
C ALA A 12 31.93 1.20 24.97
N PRO A 13 33.08 1.23 24.27
CA PRO A 13 33.29 2.14 23.15
C PRO A 13 32.22 1.89 22.08
N THR A 14 31.53 2.96 21.67
CA THR A 14 30.66 2.97 20.51
C THR A 14 31.47 2.50 19.31
N ARG A 15 31.08 1.37 18.70
CA ARG A 15 31.61 0.93 17.40
C ARG A 15 31.45 2.07 16.41
N GLU A 16 32.54 2.77 16.10
CA GLU A 16 32.59 3.72 15.00
C GLU A 16 32.33 2.95 13.70
N ARG A 17 31.12 3.12 13.15
CA ARG A 17 30.84 2.64 11.80
C ARG A 17 31.58 3.55 10.83
N PRO A 18 32.15 3.03 9.73
CA PRO A 18 32.90 3.85 8.81
C PRO A 18 32.00 4.97 8.26
N ALA A 19 32.44 6.21 8.44
CA ALA A 19 31.82 7.41 7.88
C ALA A 19 31.94 7.41 6.34
N GLY A 20 31.13 6.58 5.69
CA GLY A 20 31.00 6.60 4.24
C GLY A 20 30.24 7.85 3.80
N ARG A 21 30.61 8.43 2.66
CA ARG A 21 30.00 9.62 1.99
C ARG A 21 28.46 9.68 1.94
N HIS A 22 27.77 8.59 2.26
CA HIS A 22 26.32 8.45 2.18
C HIS A 22 25.62 8.21 3.52
N TRP A 23 26.35 8.07 4.63
CA TRP A 23 25.81 8.15 5.98
C TRP A 23 25.87 9.59 6.48
N ILE A 24 24.79 10.07 7.07
CA ILE A 24 24.70 11.40 7.66
C ILE A 24 24.54 11.22 9.17
N ASP A 25 25.51 11.74 9.91
CA ASP A 25 25.54 11.66 11.37
C ASP A 25 24.86 12.85 12.04
N ASP A 26 25.10 14.08 11.56
CA ASP A 26 24.38 15.29 12.02
C ASP A 26 23.15 15.55 11.13
N TRP A 27 21.96 15.27 11.66
CA TRP A 27 20.69 15.49 10.97
C TRP A 27 19.68 16.23 11.86
N ARG A 28 19.56 17.55 11.67
CA ARG A 28 18.72 18.43 12.50
C ARG A 28 17.58 19.06 11.70
N PRO A 29 16.59 18.27 11.21
CA PRO A 29 15.56 18.77 10.30
C PRO A 29 14.65 19.84 10.93
N GLU A 30 14.55 19.88 12.26
CA GLU A 30 13.76 20.87 13.00
C GLU A 30 14.46 22.23 13.16
N ASP A 31 15.77 22.32 12.94
CA ASP A 31 16.53 23.57 12.94
C ASP A 31 16.29 24.31 11.60
N PRO A 32 15.66 25.51 11.61
CA PRO A 32 15.33 26.23 10.38
C PRO A 32 16.54 26.59 9.52
N GLU A 33 17.67 26.93 10.12
CA GLU A 33 18.88 27.31 9.39
C GLU A 33 19.51 26.10 8.71
N PHE A 34 19.65 24.99 9.46
CA PHE A 34 20.11 23.71 8.90
C PHE A 34 19.17 23.23 7.79
N TRP A 35 17.85 23.33 8.00
CA TRP A 35 16.86 22.85 7.05
C TRP A 35 16.94 23.57 5.71
N GLU A 36 16.95 24.90 5.71
CA GLU A 36 17.00 25.67 4.45
C GLU A 36 18.36 25.57 3.76
N ALA A 37 19.47 25.52 4.52
CA ALA A 37 20.81 25.44 3.94
C ALA A 37 21.18 24.02 3.44
N THR A 38 20.83 22.98 4.19
CA THR A 38 21.35 21.61 3.99
C THR A 38 20.26 20.54 3.95
N GLY A 39 19.32 20.55 4.91
CA GLY A 39 18.36 19.46 5.10
C GLY A 39 17.39 19.29 3.92
N LYS A 40 16.75 20.39 3.50
CA LYS A 40 15.71 20.42 2.46
C LYS A 40 16.14 19.84 1.10
N PRO A 41 17.30 20.20 0.50
CA PRO A 41 17.73 19.59 -0.75
C PRO A 41 18.02 18.08 -0.62
N ILE A 42 18.60 17.64 0.50
CA ILE A 42 18.86 16.22 0.77
C ILE A 42 17.55 15.44 0.93
N ALA A 43 16.62 15.97 1.73
CA ALA A 43 15.30 15.38 1.95
C ALA A 43 14.51 15.24 0.64
N ARG A 44 14.50 16.31 -0.18
CA ARG A 44 13.84 16.31 -1.49
C ARG A 44 14.44 15.28 -2.43
N ARG A 45 15.78 15.17 -2.48
CA ARG A 45 16.46 14.15 -3.29
C ARG A 45 16.04 12.74 -2.86
N ASN A 46 16.07 12.46 -1.55
CA ASN A 46 15.67 11.16 -1.02
C ASN A 46 14.19 10.85 -1.31
N LEU A 47 13.30 11.85 -1.18
CA LEU A 47 11.89 11.69 -1.50
C LEU A 47 11.66 11.34 -2.98
N ILE A 48 12.34 12.02 -3.91
CA ILE A 48 12.19 11.76 -5.35
C ILE A 48 12.55 10.30 -5.68
N PHE A 49 13.70 9.82 -5.19
CA PHE A 49 14.14 8.46 -5.48
C PHE A 49 13.36 7.40 -4.69
N SER A 50 12.85 7.73 -3.50
CA SER A 50 11.91 6.88 -2.78
C SER A 50 10.59 6.73 -3.53
N ILE A 51 10.01 7.82 -4.03
CA ILE A 51 8.81 7.80 -4.87
C ILE A 51 9.05 6.95 -6.12
N PHE A 52 10.18 7.12 -6.79
CA PHE A 52 10.48 6.37 -8.00
C PHE A 52 10.60 4.86 -7.72
N ALA A 53 11.36 4.46 -6.71
CA ALA A 53 11.49 3.05 -6.33
C ALA A 53 10.15 2.44 -5.85
N GLU A 54 9.37 3.22 -5.12
CA GLU A 54 8.04 2.80 -4.65
C GLU A 54 7.05 2.67 -5.81
N HIS A 55 7.06 3.60 -6.77
CA HIS A 55 6.24 3.55 -7.97
C HIS A 55 6.51 2.29 -8.80
N VAL A 56 7.79 1.93 -8.99
CA VAL A 56 8.19 0.67 -9.63
C VAL A 56 7.72 -0.52 -8.80
N GLY A 57 7.86 -0.47 -7.46
CA GLY A 57 7.36 -1.49 -6.54
C GLY A 57 5.85 -1.75 -6.67
N PHE A 58 5.02 -0.71 -6.65
CA PHE A 58 3.57 -0.84 -6.83
C PHE A 58 3.17 -1.33 -8.22
N SER A 59 3.92 -0.91 -9.25
CA SER A 59 3.71 -1.41 -10.60
C SER A 59 3.95 -2.92 -10.67
N VAL A 60 5.09 -3.39 -10.14
CA VAL A 60 5.43 -4.82 -10.10
C VAL A 60 4.45 -5.61 -9.24
N TRP A 61 4.02 -5.05 -8.12
CA TRP A 61 3.02 -5.66 -7.25
C TRP A 61 1.70 -5.94 -7.99
N MET A 62 1.28 -5.02 -8.86
CA MET A 62 0.03 -5.10 -9.62
C MET A 62 0.17 -5.62 -11.05
N LEU A 63 1.36 -6.11 -11.46
CA LEU A 63 1.55 -6.70 -12.79
C LEU A 63 0.53 -7.80 -13.11
N TRP A 64 0.26 -8.66 -12.13
CA TRP A 64 -0.69 -9.76 -12.29
C TRP A 64 -2.11 -9.28 -12.57
N SER A 65 -2.53 -8.10 -12.09
CA SER A 65 -3.90 -7.61 -12.28
C SER A 65 -4.27 -7.43 -13.75
N ILE A 66 -3.28 -7.17 -14.61
CA ILE A 66 -3.49 -6.92 -16.05
C ILE A 66 -3.02 -8.09 -16.92
N VAL A 67 -1.95 -8.79 -16.52
CA VAL A 67 -1.45 -9.98 -17.23
C VAL A 67 -2.47 -11.11 -17.16
N VAL A 68 -3.09 -11.33 -15.99
CA VAL A 68 -4.09 -12.39 -15.78
C VAL A 68 -5.29 -12.22 -16.70
N VAL A 69 -5.69 -10.98 -17.05
CA VAL A 69 -6.78 -10.74 -18.01
C VAL A 69 -6.52 -11.46 -19.34
N GLN A 70 -5.28 -11.48 -19.81
CA GLN A 70 -4.90 -12.17 -21.05
C GLN A 70 -4.63 -13.67 -20.86
N MET A 71 -4.58 -14.16 -19.63
CA MET A 71 -4.44 -15.59 -19.29
C MET A 71 -5.77 -16.27 -19.00
N THR A 72 -6.79 -15.50 -18.60
CA THR A 72 -8.14 -16.00 -18.34
C THR A 72 -8.78 -16.55 -19.60
N ALA A 73 -9.45 -17.69 -19.50
CA ALA A 73 -10.14 -18.33 -20.62
C ALA A 73 -11.12 -17.39 -21.33
N GLY A 74 -11.30 -17.62 -22.63
CA GLY A 74 -12.29 -16.95 -23.46
C GLY A 74 -13.68 -17.57 -23.31
N ALA A 75 -14.55 -17.29 -24.28
CA ALA A 75 -15.88 -17.91 -24.33
C ALA A 75 -15.76 -19.45 -24.33
N HIS A 76 -16.68 -20.12 -23.63
CA HIS A 76 -16.75 -21.59 -23.53
C HIS A 76 -15.49 -22.28 -22.97
N GLY A 77 -14.63 -21.55 -22.24
CA GLY A 77 -13.43 -22.13 -21.64
C GLY A 77 -12.26 -22.32 -22.61
N LEU A 78 -12.37 -21.77 -23.83
CA LEU A 78 -11.30 -21.85 -24.82
C LEU A 78 -10.05 -21.09 -24.34
N PRO A 79 -8.84 -21.58 -24.66
CA PRO A 79 -7.61 -20.87 -24.39
C PRO A 79 -7.62 -19.45 -24.95
N ALA A 80 -7.10 -18.51 -24.19
CA ALA A 80 -6.81 -17.17 -24.66
C ALA A 80 -5.69 -17.20 -25.71
N ALA A 81 -5.52 -16.09 -26.44
CA ALA A 81 -4.44 -15.93 -27.42
C ALA A 81 -3.02 -16.12 -26.84
N SER A 82 -2.88 -16.08 -25.50
CA SER A 82 -1.65 -16.38 -24.78
C SER A 82 -1.35 -17.88 -24.60
N GLY A 83 -2.28 -18.77 -25.00
CA GLY A 83 -2.22 -20.21 -24.76
C GLY A 83 -2.75 -20.66 -23.40
N TRP A 84 -3.10 -19.72 -22.51
CA TRP A 84 -3.64 -20.02 -21.18
C TRP A 84 -5.16 -20.10 -21.15
N ALA A 85 -5.71 -20.92 -20.26
CA ALA A 85 -7.15 -21.07 -20.05
C ALA A 85 -7.51 -21.02 -18.55
N LEU A 86 -7.12 -19.96 -17.84
CA LEU A 86 -7.43 -19.85 -16.41
C LEU A 86 -8.95 -19.71 -16.17
N THR A 87 -9.47 -20.41 -15.17
CA THR A 87 -10.84 -20.17 -14.69
C THR A 87 -10.95 -18.81 -14.00
N PRO A 88 -12.16 -18.23 -13.90
CA PRO A 88 -12.35 -16.97 -13.17
C PRO A 88 -11.83 -17.00 -11.72
N SER A 89 -12.02 -18.12 -11.02
CA SER A 89 -11.55 -18.27 -9.64
C SER A 89 -10.03 -18.40 -9.55
N GLN A 90 -9.39 -19.11 -10.50
CA GLN A 90 -7.92 -19.15 -10.60
C GLN A 90 -7.34 -17.77 -10.89
N ALA A 91 -7.94 -17.04 -11.83
CA ALA A 91 -7.54 -15.67 -12.17
C ALA A 91 -7.63 -14.73 -10.96
N LEU A 92 -8.76 -14.75 -10.24
CA LEU A 92 -8.95 -13.94 -9.04
C LEU A 92 -8.02 -14.34 -7.89
N CYS A 93 -7.69 -15.62 -7.75
CA CYS A 93 -6.70 -16.10 -6.80
C CYS A 93 -5.29 -15.54 -7.10
N LEU A 94 -4.84 -15.61 -8.36
CA LEU A 94 -3.51 -15.12 -8.75
C LEU A 94 -3.32 -13.63 -8.49
N VAL A 95 -4.35 -12.81 -8.69
CA VAL A 95 -4.26 -11.37 -8.41
C VAL A 95 -4.36 -11.05 -6.91
N ALA A 96 -4.89 -11.97 -6.10
CA ALA A 96 -4.99 -11.81 -4.65
C ALA A 96 -3.66 -12.06 -3.93
N VAL A 97 -3.01 -13.17 -4.26
CA VAL A 97 -1.85 -13.73 -3.53
C VAL A 97 -0.70 -12.73 -3.35
N PRO A 98 -0.30 -11.91 -4.35
CA PRO A 98 0.73 -10.88 -4.16
C PRO A 98 0.42 -9.94 -3.00
N SER A 99 -0.84 -9.58 -2.79
CA SER A 99 -1.25 -8.70 -1.69
C SER A 99 -1.13 -9.37 -0.32
N GLY A 100 -1.39 -10.67 -0.22
CA GLY A 100 -1.23 -11.42 1.03
C GLY A 100 0.24 -11.48 1.45
N VAL A 101 1.13 -11.79 0.50
CA VAL A 101 2.58 -11.78 0.74
C VAL A 101 3.09 -10.38 1.03
N GLY A 102 2.67 -9.38 0.24
CA GLY A 102 3.05 -7.99 0.47
C GLY A 102 2.62 -7.48 1.84
N ALA A 103 1.40 -7.81 2.29
CA ALA A 103 0.91 -7.49 3.62
C ALA A 103 1.80 -8.06 4.73
N PHE A 104 2.22 -9.32 4.60
CA PHE A 104 3.16 -9.94 5.53
C PHE A 104 4.54 -9.27 5.49
N LEU A 105 5.09 -9.02 4.30
CA LEU A 105 6.42 -8.42 4.11
C LEU A 105 6.52 -6.97 4.59
N ARG A 106 5.41 -6.24 4.71
CA ARG A 106 5.42 -4.86 5.25
C ARG A 106 6.00 -4.78 6.65
N LEU A 107 5.79 -5.79 7.50
CA LEU A 107 6.36 -5.81 8.85
C LEU A 107 7.90 -5.91 8.83
N PRO A 108 8.53 -6.97 8.27
CA PRO A 108 9.99 -7.04 8.22
C PRO A 108 10.60 -5.87 7.43
N TYR A 109 9.94 -5.37 6.39
CA TYR A 109 10.43 -4.22 5.62
C TYR A 109 10.46 -2.93 6.46
N THR A 110 9.49 -2.74 7.36
CA THR A 110 9.49 -1.60 8.30
C THR A 110 10.73 -1.61 9.18
N PHE A 111 11.14 -2.80 9.66
CA PHE A 111 12.31 -2.96 10.53
C PHE A 111 13.64 -2.98 9.78
N ALA A 112 13.63 -3.29 8.48
CA ALA A 112 14.84 -3.36 7.68
C ALA A 112 15.51 -1.99 7.47
N VAL A 113 14.73 -0.92 7.30
CA VAL A 113 15.23 0.46 7.12
C VAL A 113 16.18 0.89 8.24
N PRO A 114 15.81 0.81 9.52
CA PRO A 114 16.71 1.25 10.57
C PRO A 114 17.87 0.27 10.88
N ILE A 115 17.82 -0.97 10.38
CA ILE A 115 18.93 -1.94 10.50
C ILE A 115 19.99 -1.68 9.43
N PHE A 116 19.56 -1.59 8.17
CA PHE A 116 20.45 -1.51 7.01
C PHE A 116 20.71 -0.08 6.55
N GLY A 117 19.87 0.88 6.94
CA GLY A 117 19.82 2.23 6.42
C GLY A 117 18.86 2.36 5.22
N GLY A 118 18.21 3.53 5.11
CA GLY A 118 17.23 3.85 4.06
C GLY A 118 17.70 3.62 2.64
N ARG A 119 18.85 4.21 2.26
CA ARG A 119 19.47 4.05 0.93
C ARG A 119 19.72 2.58 0.62
N ASN A 120 20.34 1.86 1.56
CA ASN A 120 20.75 0.48 1.35
C ASN A 120 19.53 -0.43 1.19
N TRP A 121 18.52 -0.26 2.06
CA TRP A 121 17.31 -1.06 1.97
C TRP A 121 16.48 -0.74 0.73
N THR A 122 16.35 0.53 0.33
CA THR A 122 15.67 0.88 -0.93
C THR A 122 16.38 0.27 -2.14
N THR A 123 17.71 0.22 -2.13
CA THR A 123 18.51 -0.45 -3.17
C THR A 123 18.20 -1.95 -3.22
N ILE A 124 18.25 -2.64 -2.07
CA ILE A 124 17.99 -4.07 -1.95
C ILE A 124 16.55 -4.39 -2.36
N SER A 125 15.57 -3.69 -1.81
CA SER A 125 14.15 -3.92 -2.08
C SER A 125 13.76 -3.60 -3.53
N ALA A 126 14.39 -2.64 -4.19
CA ALA A 126 14.24 -2.42 -5.62
C ALA A 126 14.87 -3.56 -6.45
N ALA A 127 16.05 -4.06 -6.07
CA ALA A 127 16.69 -5.20 -6.73
C ALA A 127 15.87 -6.51 -6.56
N LEU A 128 15.21 -6.71 -5.42
CA LEU A 128 14.33 -7.86 -5.19
C LEU A 128 13.16 -7.91 -6.18
N LEU A 129 12.77 -6.79 -6.82
CA LEU A 129 11.73 -6.76 -7.85
C LEU A 129 12.15 -7.47 -9.14
N LEU A 130 13.44 -7.73 -9.35
CA LEU A 130 13.91 -8.53 -10.48
C LEU A 130 13.37 -9.96 -10.43
N ILE A 131 13.22 -10.52 -9.22
CA ILE A 131 12.71 -11.87 -9.00
C ILE A 131 11.30 -12.03 -9.59
N PRO A 132 10.27 -11.28 -9.16
CA PRO A 132 8.93 -11.40 -9.73
C PRO A 132 8.86 -11.04 -11.20
N CYS A 133 9.67 -10.08 -11.68
CA CYS A 133 9.66 -9.72 -13.10
C CYS A 133 10.16 -10.86 -14.00
N LEU A 134 11.29 -11.48 -13.64
CA LEU A 134 11.87 -12.58 -14.40
C LEU A 134 11.05 -13.86 -14.27
N LEU A 135 10.57 -14.17 -13.05
CA LEU A 135 9.71 -15.33 -12.82
C LEU A 135 8.37 -15.21 -13.55
N LEU A 136 7.74 -14.03 -13.55
CA LEU A 136 6.53 -13.78 -14.36
C LEU A 136 6.83 -14.03 -15.83
N ALA A 137 7.92 -13.46 -16.37
CA ALA A 137 8.26 -13.60 -17.78
C ALA A 137 8.48 -15.06 -18.20
N TRP A 138 9.15 -15.83 -17.34
CA TRP A 138 9.30 -17.27 -17.51
C TRP A 138 7.95 -18.00 -17.42
N ALA A 139 7.21 -17.82 -16.32
CA ALA A 139 6.01 -18.59 -16.02
C ALA A 139 4.94 -18.44 -17.12
N VAL A 140 4.64 -17.21 -17.55
CA VAL A 140 3.60 -16.95 -18.55
C VAL A 140 3.92 -17.49 -19.94
N SER A 141 5.19 -17.83 -20.19
CA SER A 141 5.64 -18.45 -21.45
C SER A 141 5.47 -19.98 -21.47
N HIS A 142 5.02 -20.59 -20.37
CA HIS A 142 4.88 -22.04 -20.21
C HIS A 142 3.44 -22.41 -19.81
N PRO A 143 2.45 -22.36 -20.71
CA PRO A 143 1.02 -22.57 -20.42
C PRO A 143 0.62 -23.97 -19.89
N GLY A 144 1.58 -24.87 -19.63
CA GLY A 144 1.36 -26.19 -19.02
C GLY A 144 1.84 -26.32 -17.57
N ILE A 145 2.44 -25.30 -16.95
CA ILE A 145 2.92 -25.43 -15.58
C ILE A 145 1.75 -25.60 -14.58
N PRO A 146 1.95 -26.33 -13.47
CA PRO A 146 0.91 -26.49 -12.46
C PRO A 146 0.46 -25.15 -11.87
N PHE A 147 -0.84 -25.01 -11.59
CA PHE A 147 -1.39 -23.78 -11.02
C PHE A 147 -0.71 -23.38 -9.69
N ALA A 148 -0.31 -24.37 -8.87
CA ALA A 148 0.44 -24.11 -7.63
C ALA A 148 1.79 -23.41 -7.88
N VAL A 149 2.48 -23.76 -8.96
CA VAL A 149 3.73 -23.08 -9.37
C VAL A 149 3.42 -21.64 -9.78
N LEU A 150 2.33 -21.43 -10.52
CA LEU A 150 1.90 -20.10 -10.93
C LEU A 150 1.54 -19.22 -9.72
N VAL A 151 0.89 -19.78 -8.70
CA VAL A 151 0.60 -19.11 -7.42
C VAL A 151 1.89 -18.75 -6.68
N ALA A 152 2.87 -19.67 -6.62
CA ALA A 152 4.16 -19.40 -5.99
C ALA A 152 4.94 -18.28 -6.73
N VAL A 153 4.87 -18.25 -8.06
CA VAL A 153 5.46 -17.18 -8.86
C VAL A 153 4.72 -15.86 -8.62
N ALA A 154 3.39 -15.86 -8.58
CA ALA A 154 2.60 -14.67 -8.27
C ALA A 154 2.89 -14.11 -6.86
N ALA A 155 3.05 -14.98 -5.87
CA ALA A 155 3.43 -14.63 -4.51
C ALA A 155 4.68 -13.72 -4.44
N THR A 156 5.67 -13.93 -5.31
CA THR A 156 6.90 -13.12 -5.33
C THR A 156 6.65 -11.65 -5.69
N ALA A 157 5.56 -11.32 -6.41
CA ALA A 157 5.21 -9.93 -6.69
C ALA A 157 4.85 -9.15 -5.41
N GLY A 158 4.58 -9.86 -4.31
CA GLY A 158 4.43 -9.28 -2.97
C GLY A 158 5.64 -8.50 -2.48
N PHE A 159 6.86 -8.72 -3.01
CA PHE A 159 8.02 -7.88 -2.70
C PHE A 159 7.72 -6.39 -2.98
N GLY A 160 7.02 -6.09 -4.09
CA GLY A 160 6.58 -4.73 -4.40
C GLY A 160 5.61 -4.14 -3.39
N GLY A 161 4.71 -4.97 -2.82
CA GLY A 161 3.79 -4.55 -1.76
C GLY A 161 4.47 -4.25 -0.41
N GLY A 162 5.62 -4.87 -0.15
CA GLY A 162 6.48 -4.61 1.01
C GLY A 162 7.16 -3.24 0.97
N ASN A 163 7.57 -2.77 -0.22
CA ASN A 163 8.33 -1.52 -0.41
C ASN A 163 7.65 -0.30 0.23
N PHE A 164 6.30 -0.24 0.21
CA PHE A 164 5.53 0.86 0.80
C PHE A 164 5.91 1.11 2.27
N ALA A 165 5.97 0.05 3.09
CA ALA A 165 6.18 0.23 4.52
C ALA A 165 7.59 0.74 4.84
N SER A 166 8.62 0.20 4.17
CA SER A 166 9.97 0.71 4.28
C SER A 166 10.13 2.12 3.71
N SER A 167 9.52 2.43 2.57
CA SER A 167 9.58 3.75 1.93
C SER A 167 9.03 4.82 2.87
N MET A 168 7.85 4.57 3.46
CA MET A 168 7.20 5.50 4.38
C MET A 168 7.97 5.64 5.70
N ALA A 169 8.49 4.54 6.26
CA ALA A 169 9.32 4.59 7.46
C ALA A 169 10.59 5.42 7.21
N ASN A 170 11.26 5.18 6.09
CA ASN A 170 12.48 5.90 5.73
C ASN A 170 12.25 7.40 5.56
N ILE A 171 11.29 7.80 4.72
CA ILE A 171 11.03 9.22 4.42
C ILE A 171 10.58 10.00 5.65
N SER A 172 9.96 9.34 6.63
CA SER A 172 9.56 10.00 7.88
C SER A 172 10.73 10.59 8.68
N PHE A 173 11.96 10.08 8.53
CA PHE A 173 13.15 10.61 9.19
C PHE A 173 13.75 11.83 8.47
N PHE A 174 13.46 12.01 7.19
CA PHE A 174 14.07 13.07 6.36
C PHE A 174 13.36 14.43 6.45
N TYR A 175 12.17 14.52 7.04
CA TYR A 175 11.38 15.75 7.02
C TYR A 175 11.05 16.24 8.42
N PRO A 176 11.08 17.57 8.66
CA PRO A 176 10.60 18.14 9.91
C PRO A 176 9.12 17.87 10.10
N GLU A 177 8.65 17.91 11.34
CA GLU A 177 7.26 17.62 11.69
C GLU A 177 6.25 18.41 10.86
N LYS A 178 6.52 19.70 10.60
CA LYS A 178 5.64 20.58 9.80
C LYS A 178 5.43 20.09 8.36
N ASP A 179 6.43 19.46 7.76
CA ASP A 179 6.44 19.05 6.34
C ASP A 179 6.25 17.53 6.15
N LYS A 180 6.49 16.74 7.19
CA LYS A 180 6.41 15.27 7.18
C LYS A 180 5.09 14.75 6.65
N GLY A 181 3.99 15.37 7.07
CA GLY A 181 2.65 15.00 6.63
C GLY A 181 2.42 15.19 5.12
N TRP A 182 3.10 16.14 4.48
CA TRP A 182 3.03 16.36 3.04
C TRP A 182 3.96 15.40 2.29
N ALA A 183 5.21 15.24 2.77
CA ALA A 183 6.20 14.34 2.16
C ALA A 183 5.71 12.89 2.13
N LEU A 184 5.19 12.38 3.25
CA LEU A 184 4.60 11.04 3.33
C LEU A 184 3.38 10.91 2.41
N GLY A 185 2.54 11.95 2.34
CA GLY A 185 1.39 11.97 1.44
C GLY A 185 1.78 11.86 -0.04
N LEU A 186 2.80 12.62 -0.45
CA LEU A 186 3.32 12.58 -1.82
C LEU A 186 3.98 11.24 -2.15
N ASN A 187 4.75 10.69 -1.20
CA ASN A 187 5.38 9.38 -1.31
C ASN A 187 4.36 8.27 -1.58
N ALA A 188 3.34 8.19 -0.71
CA ALA A 188 2.26 7.22 -0.82
C ALA A 188 1.42 7.40 -2.10
N ALA A 189 1.15 8.64 -2.52
CA ALA A 189 0.41 8.92 -3.75
C ALA A 189 1.23 8.53 -4.99
N GLY A 190 2.51 8.91 -5.05
CA GLY A 190 3.41 8.57 -6.15
C GLY A 190 3.61 7.07 -6.33
N GLY A 191 3.73 6.34 -5.21
CA GLY A 191 3.71 4.89 -5.17
C GLY A 191 2.42 4.30 -5.75
N ASN A 192 1.26 4.68 -5.18
CA ASN A 192 -0.05 4.17 -5.61
C ASN A 192 -0.34 4.38 -7.11
N VAL A 193 0.13 5.48 -7.71
CA VAL A 193 -0.03 5.75 -9.15
C VAL A 193 0.62 4.66 -10.03
N GLY A 194 1.62 3.93 -9.52
CA GLY A 194 2.23 2.78 -10.21
C GLY A 194 1.23 1.72 -10.63
N VAL A 195 0.16 1.52 -9.85
CA VAL A 195 -0.92 0.58 -10.17
C VAL A 195 -1.67 0.99 -11.45
N ALA A 196 -1.96 2.27 -11.62
CA ALA A 196 -2.60 2.77 -12.83
C ALA A 196 -1.65 2.71 -14.03
N VAL A 197 -0.38 3.04 -13.81
CA VAL A 197 0.65 3.02 -14.87
C VAL A 197 0.83 1.61 -15.41
N VAL A 198 1.00 0.59 -14.57
CA VAL A 198 1.15 -0.80 -15.04
C VAL A 198 -0.08 -1.26 -15.83
N GLN A 199 -1.28 -0.94 -15.36
CA GLN A 199 -2.53 -1.31 -16.03
C GLN A 199 -2.73 -0.59 -17.37
N LYS A 200 -2.14 0.60 -17.56
CA LYS A 200 -2.21 1.35 -18.81
C LYS A 200 -1.12 0.97 -19.81
N ILE A 201 0.11 0.78 -19.34
CA ILE A 201 1.30 0.65 -20.19
C ILE A 201 1.53 -0.79 -20.63
N ILE A 202 1.25 -1.78 -19.79
CA ILE A 202 1.57 -3.18 -20.11
C ILE A 202 0.73 -3.77 -21.25
N PRO A 203 -0.59 -3.50 -21.37
CA PRO A 203 -1.37 -4.05 -22.47
C PRO A 203 -0.81 -3.79 -23.87
N PRO A 204 -0.46 -2.54 -24.28
CA PRO A 204 0.15 -2.30 -25.58
C PRO A 204 1.55 -2.92 -25.71
N VAL A 205 2.34 -2.97 -24.64
CA VAL A 205 3.68 -3.59 -24.64
C VAL A 205 3.60 -5.10 -24.95
N VAL A 206 2.62 -5.79 -24.37
CA VAL A 206 2.42 -7.23 -24.58
C VAL A 206 2.07 -7.56 -26.03
N VAL A 207 1.28 -6.72 -26.70
CA VAL A 207 0.78 -6.98 -28.07
C VAL A 207 1.64 -6.37 -29.19
N ALA A 208 2.71 -5.64 -28.83
CA ALA A 208 3.59 -5.00 -29.80
C ALA A 208 4.17 -6.00 -30.82
N GLY A 209 4.19 -5.66 -32.11
CA GLY A 209 4.77 -6.55 -33.13
C GLY A 209 3.90 -7.75 -33.55
N GLY A 210 2.58 -7.69 -33.35
CA GLY A 210 1.63 -8.56 -34.07
C GLY A 210 1.19 -9.86 -33.37
N GLY A 211 1.37 -9.97 -32.05
CA GLY A 211 0.94 -11.15 -31.28
C GLY A 211 1.04 -10.93 -29.77
N VAL A 212 0.44 -11.83 -28.98
CA VAL A 212 0.45 -11.75 -27.50
C VAL A 212 1.73 -12.35 -26.94
N ALA A 213 2.64 -11.52 -26.43
CA ALA A 213 3.85 -11.95 -25.75
C ALA A 213 3.85 -11.49 -24.28
N LEU A 214 3.22 -12.27 -23.40
CA LEU A 214 3.05 -11.93 -21.98
C LEU A 214 4.38 -11.74 -21.25
N ALA A 215 5.46 -12.41 -21.68
CA ALA A 215 6.77 -12.27 -21.08
C ALA A 215 7.27 -10.82 -21.04
N ARG A 216 6.86 -10.00 -22.01
CA ARG A 216 7.22 -8.58 -22.11
C ARG A 216 6.72 -7.77 -20.91
N ALA A 217 5.65 -8.19 -20.24
CA ALA A 217 5.15 -7.50 -19.05
C ALA A 217 6.19 -7.49 -17.92
N GLY A 218 6.82 -8.64 -17.66
CA GLY A 218 7.89 -8.76 -16.67
C GLY A 218 9.17 -8.11 -17.15
N LEU A 219 9.58 -8.39 -18.39
CA LEU A 219 10.83 -7.86 -18.97
C LEU A 219 10.84 -6.33 -19.08
N PHE A 220 9.68 -5.69 -19.26
CA PHE A 220 9.56 -4.23 -19.28
C PHE A 220 9.97 -3.58 -17.94
N TYR A 221 9.64 -4.23 -16.82
CA TYR A 221 9.97 -3.70 -15.49
C TYR A 221 11.35 -4.10 -14.97
N VAL A 222 12.04 -5.06 -15.60
CA VAL A 222 13.43 -5.41 -15.28
C VAL A 222 14.37 -4.19 -15.33
N PRO A 223 14.49 -3.43 -16.45
CA PRO A 223 15.38 -2.27 -16.48
C PRO A 223 14.93 -1.18 -15.51
N LEU A 224 13.62 -0.99 -15.30
CA LEU A 224 13.11 -0.01 -14.34
C LEU A 224 13.46 -0.36 -12.89
N ALA A 225 13.43 -1.65 -12.53
CA ALA A 225 13.86 -2.13 -11.21
C ALA A 225 15.38 -1.94 -11.02
N VAL A 226 16.19 -2.24 -12.04
CA VAL A 226 17.65 -1.96 -12.01
C VAL A 226 17.91 -0.47 -11.83
N VAL A 227 17.26 0.39 -12.63
CA VAL A 227 17.41 1.85 -12.53
C VAL A 227 16.97 2.35 -11.17
N ALA A 228 15.87 1.83 -10.60
CA ALA A 228 15.43 2.18 -9.26
C ALA A 228 16.48 1.82 -8.20
N ALA A 229 17.07 0.63 -8.28
CA ALA A 229 18.14 0.20 -7.37
C ALA A 229 19.41 1.06 -7.52
N VAL A 230 19.86 1.32 -8.76
CA VAL A 230 21.03 2.16 -9.05
C VAL A 230 20.82 3.59 -8.57
N CYS A 231 19.64 4.17 -8.84
CA CYS A 231 19.31 5.51 -8.39
C CYS A 231 19.21 5.61 -6.88
N ALA A 232 18.61 4.62 -6.20
CA ALA A 232 18.59 4.56 -4.75
C ALA A 232 20.03 4.51 -4.20
N PHE A 233 20.88 3.63 -4.74
CA PHE A 233 22.26 3.48 -4.32
C PHE A 233 23.10 4.76 -4.52
N GLY A 234 22.96 5.39 -5.70
CA GLY A 234 23.75 6.55 -6.10
C GLY A 234 23.31 7.87 -5.46
N PHE A 235 22.01 8.04 -5.19
CA PHE A 235 21.46 9.35 -4.83
C PHE A 235 20.77 9.43 -3.46
N MET A 236 20.37 8.32 -2.84
CA MET A 236 19.80 8.35 -1.48
C MET A 236 20.88 8.35 -0.39
N ASN A 237 20.47 8.64 0.84
CA ASN A 237 21.32 8.67 2.03
C ASN A 237 20.81 7.73 3.12
N ASN A 238 21.71 7.34 4.01
CA ASN A 238 21.38 6.73 5.29
C ASN A 238 21.51 7.80 6.38
N LEU A 239 20.60 7.78 7.35
CA LEU A 239 20.69 8.64 8.54
C LEU A 239 21.11 7.77 9.73
N SER A 240 22.18 8.15 10.43
CA SER A 240 22.68 7.39 11.59
C SER A 240 21.72 7.42 12.78
N GLU A 241 20.90 8.46 12.86
CA GLU A 241 19.85 8.61 13.88
C GLU A 241 18.63 7.70 13.64
N ALA A 242 18.45 7.17 12.41
CA ALA A 242 17.37 6.25 12.07
C ALA A 242 17.64 4.85 12.67
N LYS A 243 17.50 4.74 14.00
CA LYS A 243 17.78 3.53 14.76
C LYS A 243 16.56 2.61 14.87
N ALA A 244 16.84 1.31 14.93
CA ALA A 244 15.81 0.29 14.99
C ALA A 244 15.31 0.22 16.42
N ASP A 245 14.21 0.90 16.70
CA ASP A 245 13.54 0.74 17.98
C ASP A 245 12.21 0.02 17.77
N VAL A 246 12.20 -1.24 18.19
CA VAL A 246 11.01 -2.12 18.14
C VAL A 246 10.04 -1.75 19.27
N LYS A 247 10.52 -1.08 20.33
CA LYS A 247 9.72 -0.75 21.51
C LYS A 247 8.52 0.15 21.17
N PRO A 248 8.65 1.24 20.38
CA PRO A 248 7.49 2.01 19.93
C PRO A 248 6.47 1.20 19.13
N VAL A 249 6.91 0.27 18.27
CA VAL A 249 5.98 -0.61 17.54
C VAL A 249 5.23 -1.49 18.54
N TRP A 250 5.92 -2.15 19.46
CA TRP A 250 5.29 -2.99 20.49
C TRP A 250 4.34 -2.20 21.39
N GLN A 251 4.75 -1.00 21.82
CA GLN A 251 3.89 -0.11 22.60
C GLN A 251 2.65 0.31 21.81
N SER A 252 2.77 0.55 20.51
CA SER A 252 1.62 0.89 19.67
C SER A 252 0.55 -0.19 19.66
N LEU A 253 0.94 -1.48 19.74
CA LEU A 253 0.00 -2.61 19.76
C LEU A 253 -0.86 -2.66 21.02
N ARG A 254 -0.43 -2.02 22.10
CA ARG A 254 -1.19 -1.94 23.36
C ARG A 254 -2.35 -0.95 23.29
N HIS A 255 -2.37 -0.07 22.27
CA HIS A 255 -3.47 0.86 22.07
C HIS A 255 -4.59 0.21 21.27
N PRO A 256 -5.84 0.17 21.78
CA PRO A 256 -6.98 -0.37 21.04
C PRO A 256 -7.19 0.31 19.68
N ASP A 257 -6.89 1.61 19.60
CA ASP A 257 -6.98 2.40 18.37
C ASP A 257 -6.12 1.85 17.23
N THR A 258 -5.00 1.19 17.52
CA THR A 258 -4.16 0.55 16.48
C THR A 258 -4.95 -0.53 15.75
N TRP A 259 -5.74 -1.33 16.49
CA TRP A 259 -6.53 -2.43 15.94
C TRP A 259 -7.81 -1.94 15.26
N VAL A 260 -8.50 -0.96 15.86
CA VAL A 260 -9.66 -0.32 15.25
C VAL A 260 -9.26 0.33 13.92
N MET A 261 -8.19 1.13 13.92
CA MET A 261 -7.71 1.76 12.70
C MET A 261 -7.20 0.74 11.67
N SER A 262 -6.64 -0.39 12.09
CA SER A 262 -6.28 -1.50 11.18
C SER A 262 -7.51 -2.03 10.44
N LEU A 263 -8.62 -2.25 11.16
CA LEU A 263 -9.89 -2.67 10.57
C LEU A 263 -10.46 -1.63 9.60
N LEU A 264 -10.45 -0.34 9.97
CA LEU A 264 -10.90 0.73 9.06
C LEU A 264 -9.99 0.86 7.82
N TYR A 265 -8.69 0.59 7.98
CA TYR A 265 -7.73 0.66 6.89
C TYR A 265 -7.86 -0.51 5.90
N ILE A 266 -8.33 -1.69 6.35
CA ILE A 266 -8.78 -2.77 5.45
C ILE A 266 -9.93 -2.27 4.56
N GLY A 267 -10.92 -1.61 5.13
CA GLY A 267 -12.07 -1.12 4.37
C GLY A 267 -11.77 -0.02 3.36
N THR A 268 -10.67 0.71 3.53
CA THR A 268 -10.28 1.83 2.65
C THR A 268 -9.12 1.42 1.74
N PHE A 269 -7.89 1.39 2.25
CA PHE A 269 -6.70 1.00 1.48
C PHE A 269 -6.79 -0.46 0.98
N GLY A 270 -7.25 -1.37 1.83
CA GLY A 270 -7.43 -2.77 1.45
C GLY A 270 -8.42 -2.94 0.30
N SER A 271 -9.55 -2.24 0.34
CA SER A 271 -10.50 -2.18 -0.78
C SER A 271 -9.90 -1.54 -2.03
N PHE A 272 -9.14 -0.45 -1.91
CA PHE A 272 -8.48 0.19 -3.06
C PHE A 272 -7.56 -0.80 -3.81
N ILE A 273 -6.70 -1.52 -3.07
CA ILE A 273 -5.79 -2.52 -3.64
C ILE A 273 -6.59 -3.73 -4.16
N GLY A 274 -7.56 -4.20 -3.40
CA GLY A 274 -8.40 -5.34 -3.78
C GLY A 274 -9.18 -5.11 -5.07
N TYR A 275 -9.82 -3.94 -5.19
CA TYR A 275 -10.49 -3.53 -6.42
C TYR A 275 -9.51 -3.29 -7.55
N SER A 276 -8.34 -2.70 -7.28
CA SER A 276 -7.31 -2.54 -8.32
C SER A 276 -6.86 -3.88 -8.91
N ALA A 277 -6.72 -4.90 -8.06
CA ALA A 277 -6.34 -6.25 -8.47
C ALA A 277 -7.48 -6.97 -9.23
N ALA A 278 -8.71 -6.91 -8.71
CA ALA A 278 -9.85 -7.67 -9.23
C ALA A 278 -10.53 -7.02 -10.43
N PHE A 279 -10.66 -5.68 -10.46
CA PHE A 279 -11.53 -4.97 -11.42
C PHE A 279 -11.25 -5.29 -12.90
N PRO A 280 -9.99 -5.31 -13.39
CA PRO A 280 -9.72 -5.73 -14.77
C PRO A 280 -10.21 -7.15 -15.06
N THR A 281 -10.00 -8.07 -14.12
CA THR A 281 -10.47 -9.46 -14.23
C THR A 281 -12.00 -9.54 -14.24
N LEU A 282 -12.68 -8.77 -13.39
CA LEU A 282 -14.15 -8.74 -13.33
C LEU A 282 -14.79 -8.24 -14.63
N LEU A 283 -14.21 -7.22 -15.28
CA LEU A 283 -14.69 -6.74 -16.58
C LEU A 283 -14.68 -7.86 -17.64
N LYS A 284 -13.66 -8.73 -17.60
CA LYS A 284 -13.59 -9.90 -18.48
C LYS A 284 -14.53 -11.03 -18.03
N THR A 285 -14.50 -11.41 -16.76
CA THR A 285 -15.18 -12.64 -16.29
C THR A 285 -16.67 -12.48 -16.02
N VAL A 286 -17.14 -11.26 -15.81
CA VAL A 286 -18.57 -10.95 -15.60
C VAL A 286 -19.21 -10.48 -16.91
N PHE A 287 -18.52 -9.64 -17.69
CA PHE A 287 -19.11 -8.99 -18.87
C PHE A 287 -18.50 -9.43 -20.20
N GLY A 288 -17.50 -10.31 -20.21
CA GLY A 288 -16.81 -10.73 -21.44
C GLY A 288 -15.95 -9.62 -22.08
N ARG A 289 -15.73 -8.49 -21.40
CA ARG A 289 -15.08 -7.29 -21.96
C ARG A 289 -13.63 -7.16 -21.52
N GLY A 290 -12.82 -8.12 -21.97
CA GLY A 290 -11.36 -8.07 -21.81
C GLY A 290 -10.71 -6.88 -22.53
N ASP A 291 -11.31 -6.42 -23.63
CA ASP A 291 -10.90 -5.21 -24.35
C ASP A 291 -11.02 -3.95 -23.49
N ILE A 292 -12.14 -3.78 -22.76
CA ILE A 292 -12.32 -2.66 -21.81
C ILE A 292 -11.39 -2.81 -20.61
N ALA A 293 -11.19 -4.03 -20.13
CA ALA A 293 -10.25 -4.30 -19.05
C ALA A 293 -8.82 -3.80 -19.39
N LEU A 294 -8.36 -4.08 -20.62
CA LEU A 294 -7.01 -3.72 -21.08
C LEU A 294 -6.86 -2.26 -21.50
N THR A 295 -7.96 -1.54 -21.77
CA THR A 295 -7.91 -0.15 -22.26
C THR A 295 -8.30 0.89 -21.22
N TRP A 296 -9.22 0.56 -20.31
CA TRP A 296 -9.87 1.52 -19.41
C TRP A 296 -9.78 1.17 -17.91
N ALA A 297 -9.45 -0.07 -17.53
CA ALA A 297 -9.47 -0.45 -16.11
C ALA A 297 -8.50 0.38 -15.24
N PHE A 298 -7.39 0.85 -15.83
CA PHE A 298 -6.41 1.71 -15.18
C PHE A 298 -7.01 2.99 -14.56
N LEU A 299 -8.14 3.47 -15.09
CA LEU A 299 -8.82 4.67 -14.58
C LEU A 299 -9.22 4.52 -13.12
N GLY A 300 -9.63 3.32 -12.70
CA GLY A 300 -10.03 3.07 -11.32
C GLY A 300 -8.88 3.36 -10.35
N ALA A 301 -7.79 2.63 -10.48
CA ALA A 301 -6.59 2.84 -9.68
C ALA A 301 -6.02 4.27 -9.82
N GLY A 302 -6.10 4.85 -11.03
CA GLY A 302 -5.64 6.22 -11.30
C GLY A 302 -6.41 7.26 -10.50
N ILE A 303 -7.74 7.25 -10.59
CA ILE A 303 -8.62 8.17 -9.85
C ILE A 303 -8.43 8.01 -8.35
N GLY A 304 -8.45 6.76 -7.84
CA GLY A 304 -8.27 6.49 -6.42
C GLY A 304 -6.93 6.97 -5.87
N SER A 305 -5.86 6.89 -6.68
CA SER A 305 -4.53 7.38 -6.30
C SER A 305 -4.46 8.91 -6.28
N VAL A 306 -4.98 9.57 -7.31
CA VAL A 306 -4.95 11.04 -7.45
C VAL A 306 -5.83 11.72 -6.40
N ILE A 307 -6.95 11.12 -6.02
CA ILE A 307 -7.86 11.71 -5.03
C ILE A 307 -7.42 11.47 -3.58
N ARG A 308 -6.52 10.53 -3.32
CA ARG A 308 -6.06 10.20 -1.96
C ARG A 308 -5.58 11.43 -1.16
N PRO A 309 -4.72 12.34 -1.69
CA PRO A 309 -4.33 13.54 -0.97
C PRO A 309 -5.50 14.48 -0.63
N LEU A 310 -6.56 14.50 -1.45
CA LEU A 310 -7.76 15.29 -1.17
C LEU A 310 -8.47 14.77 0.09
N GLY A 311 -8.57 13.46 0.26
CA GLY A 311 -9.12 12.86 1.48
C GLY A 311 -8.39 13.29 2.76
N GLY A 312 -7.05 13.35 2.70
CA GLY A 312 -6.23 13.87 3.81
C GLY A 312 -6.48 15.36 4.08
N LYS A 313 -6.53 16.20 3.04
CA LYS A 313 -6.83 17.64 3.18
C LYS A 313 -8.22 17.89 3.75
N LEU A 314 -9.22 17.11 3.35
CA LEU A 314 -10.57 17.20 3.89
C LEU A 314 -10.63 16.76 5.36
N ALA A 315 -9.87 15.72 5.73
CA ALA A 315 -9.74 15.28 7.12
C ALA A 315 -9.14 16.38 8.01
N ASP A 316 -8.10 17.07 7.53
CA ASP A 316 -7.47 18.17 8.24
C ASP A 316 -8.44 19.36 8.47
N ARG A 317 -9.41 19.58 7.57
CA ARG A 317 -10.39 20.68 7.66
C ARG A 317 -11.67 20.35 8.42
N ILE A 318 -12.26 19.19 8.16
CA ILE A 318 -13.64 18.85 8.57
C ILE A 318 -13.65 17.82 9.72
N GLY A 319 -12.53 17.13 9.95
CA GLY A 319 -12.38 16.02 10.90
C GLY A 319 -12.25 14.68 10.16
N GLY A 320 -11.18 13.94 10.45
CA GLY A 320 -10.87 12.68 9.78
C GLY A 320 -11.92 11.60 10.02
N ALA A 321 -12.52 11.54 11.21
CA ALA A 321 -13.56 10.56 11.52
C ALA A 321 -14.82 10.77 10.67
N ARG A 322 -15.21 12.02 10.42
CA ARG A 322 -16.39 12.37 9.60
C ARG A 322 -16.19 12.00 8.14
N ILE A 323 -15.03 12.34 7.59
CA ILE A 323 -14.69 12.01 6.19
C ILE A 323 -14.57 10.50 6.00
N THR A 324 -14.02 9.78 6.98
CA THR A 324 -13.94 8.32 6.97
C THR A 324 -15.33 7.68 7.02
N ALA A 325 -16.22 8.15 7.90
CA ALA A 325 -17.60 7.68 7.95
C ALA A 325 -18.34 7.94 6.63
N ALA A 326 -18.21 9.15 6.07
CA ALA A 326 -18.78 9.47 4.76
C ALA A 326 -18.24 8.52 3.67
N SER A 327 -16.93 8.26 3.65
CA SER A 327 -16.31 7.30 2.73
C SER A 327 -16.94 5.91 2.84
N PHE A 328 -17.17 5.37 4.04
CA PHE A 328 -17.82 4.06 4.19
C PHE A 328 -19.27 4.05 3.70
N ALA A 329 -20.03 5.13 3.92
CA ALA A 329 -21.37 5.25 3.34
C ALA A 329 -21.32 5.25 1.80
N LEU A 330 -20.40 6.01 1.21
CA LEU A 330 -20.19 6.03 -0.25
C LEU A 330 -19.74 4.65 -0.76
N LEU A 331 -18.88 3.93 -0.03
CA LEU A 331 -18.46 2.58 -0.41
C LEU A 331 -19.63 1.59 -0.41
N ALA A 332 -20.51 1.65 0.60
CA ALA A 332 -21.72 0.84 0.64
C ALA A 332 -22.65 1.14 -0.54
N LEU A 333 -22.86 2.42 -0.86
CA LEU A 333 -23.66 2.85 -2.02
C LEU A 333 -23.05 2.41 -3.35
N GLY A 334 -21.73 2.56 -3.51
CA GLY A 334 -21.02 2.10 -4.70
C GLY A 334 -21.11 0.58 -4.90
N ALA A 335 -20.97 -0.18 -3.82
CA ALA A 335 -21.10 -1.64 -3.86
C ALA A 335 -22.55 -2.08 -4.15
N ALA A 336 -23.55 -1.34 -3.65
CA ALA A 336 -24.96 -1.56 -3.99
C ALA A 336 -25.27 -1.26 -5.46
N ALA A 337 -24.71 -0.18 -6.02
CA ALA A 337 -24.82 0.14 -7.43
C ALA A 337 -24.13 -0.92 -8.30
N ALA A 338 -22.95 -1.41 -7.89
CA ALA A 338 -22.27 -2.52 -8.55
C ALA A 338 -23.12 -3.80 -8.50
N LEU A 339 -23.72 -4.12 -7.35
CA LEU A 339 -24.61 -5.28 -7.20
C LEU A 339 -25.81 -5.21 -8.15
N TRP A 340 -26.46 -4.05 -8.22
CA TRP A 340 -27.55 -3.82 -9.17
C TRP A 340 -27.09 -4.00 -10.62
N SER A 341 -25.92 -3.43 -10.98
CA SER A 341 -25.40 -3.49 -12.34
C SER A 341 -25.08 -4.92 -12.80
N VAL A 342 -24.65 -5.81 -11.90
CA VAL A 342 -24.43 -7.23 -12.19
C VAL A 342 -25.75 -7.92 -12.50
N ARG A 343 -26.78 -7.69 -11.68
CA ARG A 343 -28.14 -8.27 -11.90
C ARG A 343 -28.78 -7.79 -13.20
N ALA A 344 -28.60 -6.51 -13.51
CA ALA A 344 -29.09 -5.89 -14.73
C ALA A 344 -28.22 -6.17 -15.96
N VAL A 345 -27.09 -6.87 -15.81
CA VAL A 345 -26.08 -7.11 -16.86
C VAL A 345 -25.68 -5.78 -17.55
N ASN A 346 -25.51 -4.73 -16.75
CA ASN A 346 -25.28 -3.36 -17.22
C ASN A 346 -23.82 -2.95 -17.00
N LEU A 347 -22.99 -3.13 -18.02
CA LEU A 347 -21.57 -2.81 -17.96
C LEU A 347 -21.27 -1.32 -17.72
N PRO A 348 -21.89 -0.34 -18.40
CA PRO A 348 -21.66 1.07 -18.10
C PRO A 348 -21.90 1.43 -16.64
N ALA A 349 -22.98 0.92 -16.04
CA ALA A 349 -23.27 1.12 -14.63
C ALA A 349 -22.26 0.42 -13.71
N PHE A 350 -21.83 -0.79 -14.07
CA PHE A 350 -20.78 -1.50 -13.33
C PHE A 350 -19.46 -0.71 -13.34
N PHE A 351 -19.05 -0.23 -14.51
CA PHE A 351 -17.84 0.58 -14.64
C PHE A 351 -17.94 1.87 -13.82
N ALA A 352 -19.05 2.61 -13.95
CA ALA A 352 -19.28 3.86 -13.21
C ALA A 352 -19.30 3.63 -11.69
N SER A 353 -19.95 2.55 -11.21
CA SER A 353 -19.95 2.21 -9.79
C SER A 353 -18.56 1.88 -9.26
N PHE A 354 -17.71 1.21 -10.05
CA PHE A 354 -16.31 0.98 -9.68
C PHE A 354 -15.50 2.28 -9.65
N MET A 355 -15.69 3.20 -10.61
CA MET A 355 -15.05 4.52 -10.53
C MET A 355 -15.43 5.25 -9.24
N PHE A 356 -16.70 5.19 -8.87
CA PHE A 356 -17.21 5.74 -7.62
C PHE A 356 -16.61 5.05 -6.38
N LEU A 357 -16.47 3.72 -6.39
CA LEU A 357 -15.77 2.97 -5.34
C LEU A 357 -14.30 3.40 -5.22
N PHE A 358 -13.60 3.61 -6.34
CA PHE A 358 -12.22 4.09 -6.33
C PHE A 358 -12.08 5.52 -5.78
N VAL A 359 -13.03 6.41 -6.09
CA VAL A 359 -13.13 7.75 -5.48
C VAL A 359 -13.30 7.62 -3.96
N ALA A 360 -14.26 6.82 -3.51
CA ALA A 360 -14.59 6.65 -2.11
C ALA A 360 -13.43 6.01 -1.32
N THR A 361 -12.79 4.97 -1.86
CA THR A 361 -11.62 4.33 -1.24
C THR A 361 -10.42 5.28 -1.19
N GLY A 362 -10.17 6.08 -2.23
CA GLY A 362 -9.11 7.09 -2.24
C GLY A 362 -9.29 8.13 -1.15
N ILE A 363 -10.49 8.72 -1.04
CA ILE A 363 -10.84 9.68 0.02
C ILE A 363 -10.68 9.03 1.41
N GLY A 364 -11.23 7.84 1.60
CA GLY A 364 -11.17 7.12 2.87
C GLY A 364 -9.75 6.74 3.28
N ASN A 365 -8.90 6.38 2.32
CA ASN A 365 -7.50 6.06 2.56
C ASN A 365 -6.73 7.32 3.03
N GLY A 366 -6.99 8.47 2.41
CA GLY A 366 -6.42 9.74 2.87
C GLY A 366 -6.86 10.13 4.28
N SER A 367 -8.16 10.00 4.58
CA SER A 367 -8.72 10.41 5.87
C SER A 367 -8.32 9.48 7.01
N THR A 368 -8.43 8.16 6.83
CA THR A 368 -8.03 7.17 7.83
C THR A 368 -6.53 7.28 8.15
N TYR A 369 -5.69 7.47 7.13
CA TYR A 369 -4.26 7.64 7.33
C TYR A 369 -3.94 8.88 8.18
N ARG A 370 -4.63 10.00 7.93
CA ARG A 370 -4.51 11.22 8.75
C ARG A 370 -4.97 11.02 10.19
N MET A 371 -6.05 10.25 10.40
CA MET A 371 -6.56 9.96 11.76
C MET A 371 -5.52 9.27 12.64
N ILE A 372 -4.73 8.33 12.09
CA ILE A 372 -3.74 7.56 12.87
C ILE A 372 -2.78 8.50 13.62
N SER A 373 -2.12 9.41 12.89
CA SER A 373 -1.17 10.35 13.50
C SER A 373 -1.86 11.30 14.48
N ARG A 374 -3.09 11.73 14.19
CA ARG A 374 -3.86 12.65 15.04
C ARG A 374 -4.29 12.00 16.36
N ILE A 375 -4.71 10.73 16.33
CA ILE A 375 -5.11 9.98 17.52
C ILE A 375 -3.97 9.91 18.53
N PHE A 376 -2.77 9.53 18.09
CA PHE A 376 -1.61 9.44 18.98
C PHE A 376 -1.15 10.81 19.48
N LYS A 377 -1.27 11.87 18.66
CA LYS A 377 -1.01 13.25 19.10
C LYS A 377 -1.94 13.64 20.24
N ILE A 378 -3.25 13.45 20.08
CA ILE A 378 -4.26 13.78 21.11
C ILE A 378 -4.03 12.94 22.38
N LYS A 379 -3.67 11.65 22.24
CA LYS A 379 -3.32 10.81 23.41
C LYS A 379 -2.12 11.35 24.18
N GLY A 380 -1.12 11.89 23.49
CA GLY A 380 0.02 12.55 24.14
C GLY A 380 -0.36 13.83 24.86
N GLU A 381 -1.19 14.67 24.23
CA GLU A 381 -1.72 15.89 24.85
C GLU A 381 -2.54 15.57 26.13
N LEU A 382 -3.38 14.53 26.07
CA LEU A 382 -4.16 14.05 27.21
C LEU A 382 -3.31 13.39 28.31
N ALA A 383 -2.12 12.89 27.96
CA ALA A 383 -1.18 12.27 28.89
C ALA A 383 -0.24 13.28 29.57
N GLY A 384 -0.47 14.59 29.39
CA GLY A 384 0.28 15.67 30.04
C GLY A 384 0.94 16.64 29.06
N GLY A 385 1.14 16.23 27.80
CA GLY A 385 1.66 17.10 26.74
C GLY A 385 3.12 17.54 26.89
N ASP A 386 3.88 16.93 27.80
CA ASP A 386 5.30 17.21 27.96
C ASP A 386 6.11 16.77 26.72
N PRO A 387 7.26 17.41 26.44
CA PRO A 387 8.04 17.12 25.24
C PRO A 387 8.39 15.64 25.07
N ASP A 388 8.74 14.94 26.15
CA ASP A 388 9.17 13.55 26.10
C ASP A 388 8.00 12.61 25.80
N THR A 389 6.85 12.80 26.46
CA THR A 389 5.62 12.05 26.15
C THR A 389 5.19 12.26 24.70
N MET A 390 5.26 13.49 24.20
CA MET A 390 4.90 13.79 22.82
C MET A 390 5.83 13.09 21.82
N VAL A 391 7.14 13.07 22.08
CA VAL A 391 8.10 12.31 21.27
C VAL A 391 7.78 10.82 21.31
N GLN A 392 7.51 10.25 22.49
CA GLN A 392 7.18 8.83 22.61
C GLN A 392 5.89 8.48 21.85
N MET A 393 4.84 9.29 21.95
CA MET A 393 3.58 9.06 21.24
C MET A 393 3.74 9.18 19.73
N ARG A 394 4.58 10.09 19.22
CA ARG A 394 4.91 10.17 17.79
C ARG A 394 5.62 8.91 17.30
N ARG A 395 6.58 8.39 18.08
CA ARG A 395 7.27 7.14 17.76
C ARG A 395 6.30 5.96 17.75
N GLN A 396 5.37 5.90 18.70
CA GLN A 396 4.31 4.90 18.72
C GLN A 396 3.34 5.05 17.54
N ALA A 397 3.02 6.29 17.12
CA ALA A 397 2.20 6.55 15.93
C ALA A 397 2.85 5.99 14.65
N ALA A 398 4.17 6.21 14.48
CA ALA A 398 4.92 5.65 13.37
C ALA A 398 4.92 4.10 13.40
N GLY A 399 5.06 3.50 14.58
CA GLY A 399 4.93 2.05 14.76
C GLY A 399 3.53 1.52 14.43
N ALA A 400 2.48 2.20 14.91
CA ALA A 400 1.08 1.86 14.60
C ALA A 400 0.84 1.91 13.10
N LEU A 401 1.37 2.92 12.42
CA LEU A 401 1.23 3.11 10.98
C LEU A 401 1.76 1.93 10.17
N GLY A 402 2.91 1.38 10.56
CA GLY A 402 3.48 0.18 9.95
C GLY A 402 2.57 -1.04 10.10
N VAL A 403 2.06 -1.27 11.31
CA VAL A 403 1.14 -2.38 11.61
C VAL A 403 -0.19 -2.23 10.88
N ILE A 404 -0.82 -1.06 10.98
CA ILE A 404 -2.09 -0.73 10.32
C ILE A 404 -1.95 -0.87 8.80
N SER A 405 -0.83 -0.44 8.25
CA SER A 405 -0.50 -0.57 6.83
C SER A 405 -0.33 -2.04 6.41
N ALA A 406 0.29 -2.88 7.22
CA ALA A 406 0.42 -4.31 6.98
C ALA A 406 -0.95 -5.01 7.01
N VAL A 407 -1.73 -4.78 8.07
CA VAL A 407 -3.08 -5.36 8.22
C VAL A 407 -4.02 -4.87 7.11
N GLY A 408 -4.01 -3.58 6.80
CA GLY A 408 -4.82 -3.00 5.74
C GLY A 408 -4.53 -3.59 4.36
N ALA A 409 -3.27 -3.92 4.06
CA ALA A 409 -2.89 -4.55 2.79
C ALA A 409 -3.50 -5.95 2.59
N PHE A 410 -3.86 -6.67 3.66
CA PHE A 410 -4.58 -7.94 3.54
C PHE A 410 -5.97 -7.78 2.89
N GLY A 411 -6.57 -6.59 2.89
CA GLY A 411 -7.80 -6.37 2.11
C GLY A 411 -7.60 -6.63 0.61
N GLY A 412 -6.39 -6.39 0.08
CA GLY A 412 -6.01 -6.73 -1.29
C GLY A 412 -5.98 -8.24 -1.59
N PHE A 413 -5.84 -9.06 -0.55
CA PHE A 413 -5.93 -10.52 -0.62
C PHE A 413 -7.37 -11.01 -0.45
N ILE A 414 -8.10 -10.43 0.53
CA ILE A 414 -9.46 -10.85 0.88
C ILE A 414 -10.45 -10.51 -0.24
N VAL A 415 -10.38 -9.31 -0.84
CA VAL A 415 -11.37 -8.87 -1.82
C VAL A 415 -11.40 -9.77 -3.06
N PRO A 416 -10.29 -10.01 -3.79
CA PRO A 416 -10.37 -10.87 -4.97
C PRO A 416 -10.73 -12.33 -4.61
N LEU A 417 -10.30 -12.84 -3.44
CA LEU A 417 -10.68 -14.19 -3.00
C LEU A 417 -12.17 -14.32 -2.65
N ALA A 418 -12.77 -13.32 -2.04
CA ALA A 418 -14.21 -13.32 -1.80
C ALA A 418 -14.99 -13.31 -3.12
N TYR A 419 -14.52 -12.58 -4.15
CA TYR A 419 -15.06 -12.72 -5.50
C TYR A 419 -14.82 -14.12 -6.11
N ALA A 420 -13.63 -14.70 -5.92
CA ALA A 420 -13.28 -16.02 -6.44
C ALA A 420 -14.18 -17.12 -5.85
N TRP A 421 -14.38 -17.07 -4.53
CA TRP A 421 -15.26 -17.96 -3.79
C TRP A 421 -16.73 -17.77 -4.19
N SER A 422 -17.19 -16.52 -4.26
CA SER A 422 -18.55 -16.21 -4.70
C SER A 422 -18.81 -16.78 -6.11
N LYS A 423 -17.83 -16.64 -7.02
CA LYS A 423 -17.94 -17.14 -8.39
C LYS A 423 -17.89 -18.66 -8.47
N SER A 424 -17.07 -19.34 -7.67
CA SER A 424 -16.98 -20.82 -7.67
C SER A 424 -18.22 -21.47 -7.08
N GLU A 425 -18.70 -20.97 -5.95
CA GLU A 425 -19.82 -21.59 -5.22
C GLU A 425 -21.19 -21.20 -5.78
N PHE A 426 -21.37 -19.95 -6.21
CA PHE A 426 -22.68 -19.42 -6.60
C PHE A 426 -22.77 -19.02 -8.08
N GLY A 427 -21.70 -19.19 -8.86
CA GLY A 427 -21.67 -18.80 -10.28
C GLY A 427 -21.70 -17.29 -10.55
N SER A 428 -21.77 -16.46 -9.51
CA SER A 428 -21.91 -15.00 -9.59
C SER A 428 -21.11 -14.29 -8.49
N ILE A 429 -20.77 -13.01 -8.72
CA ILE A 429 -20.08 -12.17 -7.72
C ILE A 429 -21.04 -11.47 -6.75
N GLU A 430 -22.36 -11.68 -6.89
CA GLU A 430 -23.36 -11.04 -6.05
C GLU A 430 -23.18 -11.28 -4.54
N PRO A 431 -22.98 -12.52 -4.04
CA PRO A 431 -22.70 -12.76 -2.62
C PRO A 431 -21.54 -11.93 -2.08
N ALA A 432 -20.42 -11.83 -2.81
CA ALA A 432 -19.29 -11.00 -2.41
C ALA A 432 -19.68 -9.51 -2.30
N LEU A 433 -20.43 -8.98 -3.26
CA LEU A 433 -20.90 -7.58 -3.22
C LEU A 433 -21.84 -7.32 -2.03
N ARG A 434 -22.75 -8.25 -1.72
CA ARG A 434 -23.62 -8.16 -0.53
C ARG A 434 -22.80 -8.15 0.76
N PHE A 435 -21.78 -9.00 0.83
CA PHE A 435 -20.84 -9.01 1.95
C PHE A 435 -20.12 -7.66 2.09
N TYR A 436 -19.62 -7.07 1.00
CA TYR A 436 -18.96 -5.76 1.08
C TYR A 436 -19.90 -4.63 1.52
N ILE A 437 -21.15 -4.62 1.05
CA ILE A 437 -22.15 -3.64 1.51
C ILE A 437 -22.32 -3.74 3.03
N ALA A 438 -22.57 -4.95 3.55
CA ALA A 438 -22.72 -5.18 4.97
C ALA A 438 -21.45 -4.81 5.76
N PHE A 439 -20.28 -5.17 5.22
CA PHE A 439 -18.99 -4.84 5.81
C PHE A 439 -18.77 -3.32 5.89
N PHE A 440 -19.03 -2.56 4.83
CA PHE A 440 -18.88 -1.11 4.85
C PHE A 440 -19.86 -0.42 5.81
N LEU A 441 -21.10 -0.92 5.91
CA LEU A 441 -22.05 -0.44 6.92
C LEU A 441 -21.59 -0.75 8.35
N ALA A 442 -20.97 -1.92 8.58
CA ALA A 442 -20.37 -2.26 9.86
C ALA A 442 -19.18 -1.32 10.18
N LEU A 443 -18.31 -1.03 9.22
CA LEU A 443 -17.19 -0.10 9.40
C LEU A 443 -17.65 1.35 9.64
N LEU A 444 -18.75 1.77 9.00
CA LEU A 444 -19.43 3.02 9.32
C LEU A 444 -19.89 3.03 10.79
N GLY A 445 -20.54 1.95 11.24
CA GLY A 445 -20.96 1.78 12.64
C GLY A 445 -19.78 1.83 13.62
N VAL A 446 -18.67 1.16 13.32
CA VAL A 446 -17.43 1.19 14.11
C VAL A 446 -16.84 2.59 14.16
N THR A 447 -16.74 3.27 13.00
CA THR A 447 -16.23 4.64 12.93
C THR A 447 -17.08 5.59 13.76
N TRP A 448 -18.40 5.45 13.69
CA TRP A 448 -19.33 6.24 14.48
C TRP A 448 -19.16 5.97 15.98
N TYR A 449 -19.15 4.71 16.39
CA TYR A 449 -19.07 4.30 17.78
C TYR A 449 -17.75 4.73 18.44
N CYS A 450 -16.61 4.48 17.78
CA CYS A 450 -15.28 4.77 18.32
C CYS A 450 -14.93 6.26 18.25
N TYR A 451 -15.31 6.95 17.17
CA TYR A 451 -14.71 8.25 16.81
C TYR A 451 -15.70 9.39 16.53
N LEU A 452 -17.02 9.17 16.58
CA LEU A 452 -18.01 10.25 16.43
C LEU A 452 -18.99 10.35 17.60
N ARG A 453 -19.16 9.29 18.40
CA ARG A 453 -20.04 9.30 19.57
C ARG A 453 -19.45 10.19 20.69
N ARG A 454 -20.20 11.20 21.13
CA ARG A 454 -19.79 12.31 22.03
C ARG A 454 -19.24 11.95 23.43
N HIS A 455 -19.07 10.68 23.76
CA HIS A 455 -18.61 10.24 25.09
C HIS A 455 -17.10 10.09 25.23
N ASN A 456 -16.32 10.05 24.13
CA ASN A 456 -14.88 9.80 24.22
C ASN A 456 -14.06 11.11 24.33
N ALA A 457 -13.02 11.13 25.16
CA ALA A 457 -12.13 12.29 25.29
C ALA A 457 -11.53 12.71 23.93
N ILE A 458 -11.21 11.72 23.09
CA ILE A 458 -10.66 11.95 21.75
C ILE A 458 -11.69 12.62 20.81
N THR A 459 -12.99 12.29 20.92
CA THR A 459 -14.06 12.98 20.16
C THR A 459 -14.25 14.44 20.55
N ARG A 460 -13.96 14.82 21.81
CA ARG A 460 -14.10 16.21 22.28
C ARG A 460 -13.02 17.13 21.72
N VAL A 461 -11.85 16.58 21.39
CA VAL A 461 -10.70 17.31 20.83
C VAL A 461 -10.74 17.33 19.29
N GLY A 462 -11.69 16.61 18.67
CA GLY A 462 -11.90 16.54 17.22
C GLY A 462 -10.89 15.62 16.55
N ILE A 463 -11.35 14.48 16.01
CA ILE A 463 -10.55 13.54 15.20
C ILE A 463 -10.86 13.73 13.73
#